data_AF-A0A914E815-F1
#
_entry.id   AF-A0A914E815-F1
#
_cell.length_a   1.000
_cell.length_b   1.000
_cell.length_c   1.000
_cell.angle_alpha   90.00
_cell.angle_beta   90.00
_cell.angle_gamma   90.00
#
_symmetry.space_group_name_H-M   'P 1'
#
loop_
_entity.id
_entity.type
_entity.pdbx_description
1 polymer ?
#
loop_
_entity_poly.entity_id
_entity_poly.type
_entity_poly.pdbx_seq_one_letter_code
_entity_poly.pdbx_strand_id
1 'polypeptide(L)' 'MTAFERYQRTKNEERLYEDNWFVNPNLLNLHFDKILGKGAFATIYKGVLKGESPLYQIHKSIATQKFQDCENAVK' A
#
# COMPACT_ATOMS: atom_id res chain seq x y z
N MET A 1 -3.09 -2.72 38.01
CA MET A 1 -2.92 -3.11 36.61
C MET A 1 -2.41 -4.54 36.53
N THR A 2 -3.26 -5.44 36.07
CA THR A 2 -2.98 -6.87 35.90
C THR A 2 -2.29 -7.14 34.57
N ALA A 3 -1.61 -8.28 34.44
CA ALA A 3 -0.95 -8.70 33.20
C ALA A 3 -1.95 -8.80 32.01
N PHE A 4 -3.21 -9.14 32.31
CA PHE A 4 -4.29 -9.21 31.33
C PHE A 4 -4.64 -7.82 30.76
N GLU A 5 -4.72 -6.80 31.62
CA GLU A 5 -4.98 -5.41 31.19
C GLU A 5 -3.82 -4.86 30.33
N ARG A 6 -2.57 -5.23 30.63
CA ARG A 6 -1.42 -4.87 29.80
C ARG A 6 -1.47 -5.52 28.42
N TYR A 7 -1.81 -6.80 28.35
CA TYR A 7 -1.94 -7.54 27.09
C TYR A 7 -3.07 -6.99 26.20
N GLN A 8 -4.22 -6.63 26.78
CA GLN A 8 -5.29 -5.99 26.02
C GLN A 8 -4.91 -4.59 25.53
N ARG A 9 -4.14 -3.83 26.31
CA ARG A 9 -3.62 -2.52 25.90
C ARG A 9 -2.64 -2.64 24.73
N THR A 10 -1.64 -3.53 24.81
CA THR A 10 -0.68 -3.72 23.71
C THR A 10 -1.34 -4.23 22.44
N LYS A 11 -2.31 -5.15 22.56
CA LYS A 11 -3.05 -5.67 21.39
C LYS A 11 -3.98 -4.62 20.76
N ASN A 12 -4.49 -3.68 21.56
CA ASN A 12 -5.25 -2.53 21.06
C ASN A 12 -4.33 -1.44 20.48
N GLU A 13 -3.11 -1.27 20.99
CA GLU A 13 -2.08 -0.40 20.38
C GLU A 13 -1.58 -0.96 19.04
N GLU A 14 -1.38 -2.28 18.92
CA GLU A 14 -1.03 -2.94 17.65
C GLU A 14 -2.14 -2.81 16.59
N ARG A 15 -3.41 -2.72 17.00
CA ARG A 15 -4.54 -2.45 16.10
C ARG A 15 -4.64 -0.99 15.63
N LEU A 16 -3.90 -0.07 16.23
CA LEU A 16 -4.02 1.37 15.95
C LEU A 16 -3.00 1.90 14.96
N TYR A 17 -2.07 1.08 14.47
CA TYR A 17 -1.28 1.45 13.31
C TYR A 17 -2.11 1.19 12.05
N GLU A 18 -2.88 2.20 11.64
CA GLU A 18 -3.32 2.29 10.25
C GLU A 18 -2.05 2.22 9.40
N ASP A 19 -1.87 1.11 8.68
CA ASP A 19 -0.81 1.00 7.70
C ASP A 19 -1.12 1.99 6.59
N ASN A 20 -0.57 3.20 6.72
CA ASN A 20 -0.76 4.27 5.75
C ASN A 20 -0.20 3.92 4.36
N TRP A 21 0.51 2.80 4.22
CA TRP A 21 0.97 2.26 2.95
C TRP A 21 0.07 1.16 2.38
N PHE A 22 -1.02 0.83 3.06
CA PHE A 22 -1.95 -0.19 2.60
C PHE A 22 -2.56 0.19 1.25
N VAL A 23 -2.37 -0.70 0.27
CA VAL A 23 -3.01 -0.61 -1.04
C VAL A 23 -4.18 -1.57 -1.07
N ASN A 24 -5.39 -1.06 -1.29
CA ASN A 24 -6.57 -1.90 -1.45
C ASN A 24 -6.43 -2.75 -2.74
N PRO A 25 -6.40 -4.10 -2.65
CA PRO A 25 -6.21 -4.96 -3.82
C PRO A 25 -7.31 -4.78 -4.89
N ASN A 26 -8.52 -4.37 -4.50
CA ASN A 26 -9.62 -4.13 -5.44
C ASN A 26 -9.41 -2.90 -6.32
N LEU A 27 -8.49 -2.00 -5.92
CA LEU A 27 -8.10 -0.82 -6.69
C LEU A 27 -6.88 -1.09 -7.57
N LEU A 28 -6.22 -2.24 -7.41
CA LEU A 28 -5.02 -2.59 -8.15
C LEU A 28 -5.38 -3.45 -9.37
N ASN A 29 -5.15 -2.93 -10.57
CA ASN A 29 -5.30 -3.68 -11.80
C ASN A 29 -3.94 -4.11 -12.35
N LEU A 30 -3.63 -5.41 -12.32
CA LEU A 30 -2.36 -5.98 -12.76
C LEU A 30 -2.51 -6.66 -14.13
N HIS A 31 -1.60 -6.34 -15.05
CA HIS A 31 -1.49 -7.01 -16.35
C HIS A 31 -0.36 -8.05 -16.27
N PHE A 32 -0.69 -9.27 -15.84
CA PHE A 32 0.29 -10.35 -15.70
C PHE A 32 0.92 -10.80 -17.03
N ASP A 33 0.28 -10.47 -18.15
CA ASP A 33 0.79 -10.63 -19.51
C ASP A 33 1.85 -9.58 -19.89
N LYS A 34 1.89 -8.44 -19.19
CA LYS A 34 2.79 -7.31 -19.49
C LYS A 34 3.87 -7.17 -18.44
N ILE A 35 4.98 -7.86 -18.66
CA ILE A 35 6.13 -7.81 -17.77
C ILE A 35 7.04 -6.64 -18.14
N LEU A 36 7.33 -5.77 -17.18
CA LEU A 36 8.28 -4.66 -17.34
C LEU A 36 9.71 -5.08 -16.98
N GLY A 37 9.86 -6.07 -16.09
CA GLY A 37 11.16 -6.59 -15.70
C GLY A 37 11.05 -7.82 -14.81
N LYS A 38 12.10 -8.64 -14.78
CA LYS A 38 12.26 -9.77 -13.87
C LYS A 38 13.56 -9.61 -13.10
N GLY A 39 13.48 -9.62 -11.78
CA GLY A 39 14.62 -9.63 -10.88
C GLY A 39 14.73 -10.95 -10.13
N ALA A 40 15.79 -11.10 -9.31
CA ALA A 40 15.98 -12.28 -8.47
C ALA A 40 14.87 -12.48 -7.41
N PHE A 41 14.19 -11.40 -7.03
CA PHE A 41 13.23 -11.41 -5.91
C PHE A 41 11.78 -11.12 -6.33
N ALA A 42 11.57 -10.53 -7.50
CA ALA A 42 10.23 -10.10 -7.92
C ALA A 42 10.12 -10.01 -9.45
N THR A 43 8.89 -10.11 -9.94
CA THR A 43 8.54 -9.77 -11.33
C THR A 43 7.74 -8.49 -11.33
N ILE A 44 8.18 -7.52 -12.11
CA ILE A 44 7.53 -6.21 -12.24
C ILE A 44 6.53 -6.33 -13.39
N TYR A 45 5.27 -6.05 -13.10
CA TYR A 45 4.19 -6.08 -14.08
C TYR A 45 3.72 -4.66 -14.37
N LYS A 46 3.25 -4.43 -15.59
CA LYS A 46 2.48 -3.22 -15.87
C LYS A 46 1.14 -3.36 -15.15
N GLY A 47 0.70 -2.27 -14.54
CA GLY A 47 -0.56 -2.23 -13.82
C GLY A 47 -0.99 -0.80 -13.57
N VAL A 48 -2.20 -0.62 -13.07
CA VAL A 48 -2.74 0.68 -12.67
C VAL A 48 -3.30 0.56 -11.26
N LEU A 49 -2.85 1.41 -10.36
CA LEU A 49 -3.50 1.62 -9.07
C LEU A 49 -4.56 2.69 -9.23
N LYS A 50 -5.84 2.31 -9.21
CA LYS A 50 -6.97 3.24 -9.37
C LYS A 50 -7.21 4.06 -8.10
N GLY A 51 -7.43 5.35 -8.27
CA GLY A 51 -7.66 6.28 -7.16
C GLY A 51 -6.36 6.85 -6.59
N GLU A 52 -6.41 7.29 -5.34
CA GLU A 52 -5.29 7.97 -4.68
C GLU A 52 -4.26 6.96 -4.18
N SER A 53 -2.99 7.15 -4.57
CA SER A 53 -1.91 6.38 -3.96
C SER A 53 -1.79 6.66 -2.46
N PRO A 54 -1.32 5.68 -1.67
CA PRO A 54 -1.05 5.90 -0.24
C PRO A 54 -0.07 7.07 -0.01
N LEU A 55 0.88 7.27 -0.93
CA LEU A 55 1.82 8.40 -0.88
C LEU A 55 1.12 9.77 -0.93
N TYR A 56 0.06 9.90 -1.74
CA TYR A 56 -0.74 11.12 -1.78
C TYR A 56 -1.49 11.33 -0.46
N GLN A 57 -2.00 10.26 0.15
CA GLN A 57 -2.72 10.33 1.43
C GLN A 57 -1.79 10.74 2.59
N ILE A 58 -0.56 10.19 2.62
CA ILE A 58 0.46 10.51 3.62
C ILE A 58 1.01 11.93 3.41
N HIS A 59 1.32 12.31 2.16
CA HIS A 59 1.93 13.58 1.82
C HIS A 59 1.08 14.32 0.80
N LYS A 60 0.15 15.16 1.29
CA LYS A 60 -0.68 16.03 0.46
C LYS A 60 0.12 17.27 0.04
N SER A 61 0.88 17.16 -1.04
CA SER A 61 1.62 18.27 -1.65
C SER A 61 1.21 18.43 -3.12
N ILE A 62 1.43 19.59 -3.71
CA ILE A 62 1.14 19.82 -5.14
C ILE A 62 1.87 18.79 -6.01
N ALA A 63 3.09 18.39 -5.60
CA ALA A 63 3.89 17.41 -6.31
C ALA A 63 3.30 15.99 -6.29
N THR A 64 2.41 15.66 -5.33
CA THR A 64 1.80 14.33 -5.20
C THR A 64 0.44 14.20 -5.88
N GLN A 65 -0.13 15.29 -6.39
CA GLN A 65 -1.40 15.26 -7.16
C GLN A 65 -1.32 14.36 -8.41
N LYS A 66 -0.12 14.18 -8.97
CA LYS A 66 0.13 13.27 -10.11
C LYS A 66 0.06 11.78 -9.76
N PHE A 67 -0.13 11.42 -8.49
CA PHE A 67 -0.22 10.03 -8.05
C PHE A 67 -1.66 9.51 -7.91
N GLN A 68 -2.57 10.12 -8.66
CA GLN A 68 -3.89 9.59 -8.96
C GLN A 68 -3.76 8.69 -10.20
N ASP A 69 -4.23 7.44 -10.12
CA ASP A 69 -4.17 6.46 -11.23
C ASP A 69 -2.74 6.11 -11.71
N CYS A 70 -1.86 5.71 -10.78
CA CYS A 70 -0.45 5.44 -11.08
C CYS A 70 -0.24 4.20 -11.96
N GLU A 71 0.54 4.34 -13.03
CA GLU A 71 1.06 3.21 -13.80
C GLU A 71 2.25 2.58 -13.07
N ASN A 72 2.22 1.24 -12.90
CA ASN A 72 3.26 0.33 -12.39
C ASN A 72 2.88 -0.38 -11.09
N ALA A 73 3.14 -1.69 -11.03
CA ALA A 73 2.86 -2.49 -9.85
C ALA A 73 3.88 -3.64 -9.69
N VAL A 74 4.11 -4.05 -8.43
CA VAL A 74 5.09 -5.06 -8.04
C VAL A 74 4.36 -6.21 -7.35
N LYS A 75 4.74 -7.45 -7.66
CA LYS A 75 4.25 -8.67 -7.00
C LYS A 75 5.42 -9.49 -6.46
#